data_AF-A0AAD7RHS8-F1
#
_entry.id   AF-A0AAD7RHS8-F1
#
_cell.length_a   1.000
_cell.length_b   1.000
_cell.length_c   1.000
_cell.angle_alpha   90.00
_cell.angle_beta   90.00
_cell.angle_gamma   90.00
#
_symmetry.space_group_name_H-M   'P 1'
#
loop_
_entity.id
_entity.type
_entity.pdbx_description
1 polymer ?
#
loop_
_entity_poly.entity_id
_entity_poly.type
_entity_poly.pdbx_seq_one_letter_code
_entity_poly.pdbx_strand_id
1 'polypeptide(L)'
;MSFTVKVSQSWLCVVMLLLACTHCDPIKVNDCCMAVSNRYIRTPITSCKTQAPSHPCVQAVIFTSKGTDYCCSPRAPWVRAKMAELKRKGKPCTEWKKQK
;
A
#
# COMPACT_ATOMS: atom_id res chain seq x y z
N MET A 1 -22.06 44.18 27.24
CA MET A 1 -21.08 44.50 26.17
C MET A 1 -21.08 43.31 25.22
N SER A 2 -21.84 43.41 24.14
CA SER A 2 -22.08 42.33 23.20
C SER A 2 -21.14 42.48 22.02
N PHE A 3 -20.25 41.52 21.80
CA PHE A 3 -19.47 41.43 20.57
C PHE A 3 -20.03 40.27 19.75
N THR A 4 -21.08 40.56 18.98
CA THR A 4 -21.56 39.66 17.92
C THR A 4 -20.55 39.71 16.78
N VAL A 5 -19.70 38.69 16.70
CA VAL A 5 -18.72 38.52 15.62
C VAL A 5 -19.49 38.24 14.34
N LYS A 6 -19.54 39.21 13.42
CA LYS A 6 -20.18 39.11 12.11
C LYS A 6 -19.22 38.36 11.17
N VAL A 7 -19.18 37.03 11.27
CA VAL A 7 -18.35 36.17 10.42
C VAL A 7 -18.92 36.20 8.99
N SER A 8 -18.26 36.97 8.11
CA SER A 8 -18.58 37.07 6.68
C SER A 8 -18.32 35.73 5.98
N GLN A 9 -19.32 35.24 5.24
CA GLN A 9 -19.40 33.93 4.57
C GLN A 9 -18.20 33.53 3.66
N SER A 10 -17.30 34.47 3.32
CA SER A 10 -16.21 34.25 2.37
C SER A 10 -14.92 33.67 2.96
N TRP A 11 -14.75 33.66 4.29
CA TRP A 11 -13.51 33.19 4.93
C TRP A 11 -13.50 31.70 5.32
N LEU A 12 -14.61 31.00 5.14
CA LEU A 12 -14.69 29.56 5.41
C LEU A 12 -14.07 28.72 4.27
N CYS A 13 -14.06 29.21 3.03
CA CYS A 13 -13.58 28.45 1.89
C CYS A 13 -12.05 28.26 1.88
N VAL A 14 -11.30 29.27 2.32
CA VAL A 14 -9.82 29.24 2.24
C VAL A 14 -9.22 28.26 3.25
N VAL A 15 -9.83 28.12 4.43
CA VAL A 15 -9.35 27.19 5.47
C VAL A 15 -9.62 25.72 5.09
N MET A 16 -10.73 25.43 4.39
CA MET A 16 -11.05 24.06 3.93
C MET A 16 -10.12 23.54 2.82
N LEU A 17 -9.53 24.42 2.00
CA LEU A 17 -8.65 24.04 0.89
C LEU A 17 -7.24 23.64 1.31
N LEU A 18 -6.79 24.04 2.51
CA LEU A 18 -5.42 23.79 3.00
C LEU A 18 -5.28 22.47 3.80
N LEU A 19 -6.38 21.79 4.10
CA LEU A 19 -6.41 20.54 4.88
C LEU A 19 -6.46 19.26 4.02
N ALA A 20 -6.36 19.37 2.69
CA ALA A 20 -6.55 18.24 1.76
C ALA A 20 -5.28 17.40 1.46
N CYS A 21 -4.24 17.44 2.29
CA CYS A 21 -2.96 16.74 2.03
C CYS A 21 -2.46 15.87 3.19
N THR A 22 -3.32 15.16 3.92
CA THR A 22 -2.89 14.19 4.95
C THR A 22 -3.54 12.82 4.87
N HIS A 23 -4.10 12.45 3.72
CA HIS A 23 -4.51 11.07 3.49
C HIS A 23 -3.45 10.43 2.59
N CYS A 24 -2.37 9.93 3.20
CA CYS A 24 -1.79 8.69 2.68
C CYS A 24 -2.86 7.63 2.92
N ASP A 25 -3.87 7.60 2.04
CA ASP A 25 -4.91 6.59 2.10
C ASP A 25 -4.19 5.23 2.17
N PRO A 26 -4.49 4.39 3.16
CA PRO A 26 -4.05 3.02 3.11
C PRO A 26 -4.64 2.48 1.80
N ILE A 27 -3.79 2.24 0.80
CA ILE A 27 -4.22 1.62 -0.45
C ILE A 27 -4.79 0.28 -0.02
N LYS A 28 -6.12 0.22 0.12
CA LYS A 28 -6.87 -1.01 0.25
C LYS A 28 -6.41 -1.85 -0.92
N VAL A 29 -5.77 -2.98 -0.64
CA VAL A 29 -5.50 -4.02 -1.63
C VAL A 29 -6.86 -4.66 -1.99
N ASN A 30 -7.77 -3.86 -2.54
CA ASN A 30 -9.11 -4.32 -2.93
C ASN A 30 -9.09 -4.92 -4.34
N ASP A 31 -8.04 -4.67 -5.15
CA ASP A 31 -8.03 -5.17 -6.52
C ASP A 31 -6.68 -5.46 -7.16
N CYS A 32 -5.60 -4.78 -6.77
CA CYS A 32 -4.21 -5.11 -7.15
C CYS A 32 -3.24 -4.03 -6.66
N CYS A 33 -1.93 -4.31 -6.70
CA CYS A 33 -0.88 -3.31 -6.53
C CYS A 33 -0.78 -2.41 -7.77
N MET A 34 -1.00 -1.10 -7.59
CA MET A 34 -0.74 -0.07 -8.61
C MET A 34 0.66 0.55 -8.46
N ALA A 35 1.24 0.49 -7.25
CA ALA A 35 2.57 0.97 -6.95
C ALA A 35 3.36 -0.11 -6.19
N VAL A 36 4.69 -0.06 -6.32
CA VAL A 36 5.61 -0.98 -5.64
C VAL A 36 6.62 -0.24 -4.80
N SER A 37 6.96 -0.80 -3.66
CA SER A 37 8.02 -0.32 -2.78
C SER A 37 9.27 -1.17 -2.91
N ASN A 38 10.44 -0.53 -2.84
CA ASN A 38 11.74 -1.18 -2.72
C ASN A 38 12.21 -1.30 -1.26
N ARG A 39 11.45 -0.75 -0.29
CA ARG A 39 11.84 -0.72 1.12
C ARG A 39 11.84 -2.14 1.71
N TYR A 40 12.88 -2.45 2.47
CA TYR A 40 12.99 -3.73 3.16
C TYR A 40 11.99 -3.84 4.31
N ILE A 41 11.27 -4.96 4.36
CA ILE A 41 10.33 -5.29 5.42
C ILE A 41 11.08 -5.98 6.56
N ARG A 42 11.16 -5.32 7.73
CA ARG A 42 11.84 -5.86 8.93
C ARG A 42 11.01 -6.89 9.69
N THR A 43 9.70 -6.87 9.49
CA THR A 43 8.76 -7.77 10.16
C THR A 43 8.75 -9.16 9.52
N PRO A 44 8.40 -10.21 10.29
CA PRO A 44 8.33 -11.57 9.77
C PRO A 44 7.23 -11.68 8.70
N ILE A 45 7.62 -12.12 7.51
CA ILE A 45 6.73 -12.38 6.39
C ILE A 45 6.14 -13.77 6.54
N THR A 46 4.81 -13.85 6.58
CA THR A 46 4.07 -15.10 6.78
C THR A 46 3.71 -15.78 5.46
N SER A 47 3.45 -14.99 4.43
CA SER A 47 3.10 -15.48 3.09
C SER A 47 3.55 -14.51 2.00
N CYS A 48 3.57 -15.02 0.77
CA CYS A 48 4.02 -14.30 -0.40
C CYS A 48 3.11 -14.65 -1.58
N LYS A 49 2.73 -13.65 -2.36
CA LYS A 49 1.94 -13.81 -3.58
C LYS A 49 2.60 -13.00 -4.70
N THR A 50 2.49 -13.46 -5.95
CA THR A 50 3.08 -12.79 -7.12
C THR A 50 1.98 -12.27 -8.01
N GLN A 51 2.01 -10.99 -8.34
CA GLN A 51 1.05 -10.33 -9.19
C GLN A 51 1.63 -10.12 -10.59
N ALA A 52 0.94 -10.61 -11.60
CA ALA A 52 1.26 -10.33 -13.00
C ALA A 52 0.90 -8.87 -13.35
N PRO A 53 1.65 -8.21 -14.26
CA PRO A 53 1.29 -6.88 -14.74
C PRO A 53 -0.01 -6.95 -15.55
N SER A 54 -0.96 -6.05 -15.25
CA SER A 54 -2.25 -5.95 -15.95
C SER A 54 -2.81 -4.56 -15.73
N HIS A 55 -2.81 -3.69 -16.73
CA HIS A 55 -3.22 -2.29 -16.57
C HIS A 55 -4.59 -2.16 -15.85
N PRO A 56 -4.72 -1.37 -14.77
CA PRO A 56 -3.76 -0.40 -14.18
C PRO A 56 -2.75 -1.00 -13.16
N CYS A 57 -2.81 -2.30 -12.91
CA CYS A 57 -1.95 -3.04 -12.00
C CYS A 57 -0.52 -3.21 -12.55
N VAL A 58 0.48 -2.99 -11.69
CA VAL A 58 1.89 -3.19 -12.02
C VAL A 58 2.36 -4.59 -11.61
N GLN A 59 3.49 -5.03 -12.15
CA GLN A 59 4.13 -6.26 -11.70
C GLN A 59 4.64 -6.11 -10.26
N ALA A 60 4.17 -6.95 -9.33
CA ALA A 60 4.49 -6.83 -7.91
C ALA A 60 4.61 -8.18 -7.22
N VAL A 61 5.38 -8.23 -6.14
CA VAL A 61 5.38 -9.33 -5.16
C VAL A 61 4.71 -8.79 -3.90
N ILE A 62 3.62 -9.43 -3.50
CA ILE A 62 2.84 -9.06 -2.32
C ILE A 62 3.32 -9.91 -1.16
N PHE A 63 3.90 -9.27 -0.15
CA PHE A 63 4.27 -9.95 1.09
C PHE A 63 3.25 -9.64 2.18
N THR A 64 2.72 -10.68 2.81
CA THR A 64 1.85 -10.52 3.97
C THR A 64 2.70 -10.64 5.23
N SER A 65 2.68 -9.62 6.06
CA SER A 65 3.36 -9.57 7.35
C SER A 65 2.37 -9.11 8.42
N LYS A 66 2.19 -9.91 9.48
CA LYS A 66 1.27 -9.60 10.60
C LYS A 66 -0.14 -9.18 10.15
N GLY A 67 -0.63 -9.72 9.04
CA GLY A 67 -1.95 -9.39 8.47
C GLY A 67 -1.98 -8.17 7.56
N THR A 68 -0.85 -7.51 7.31
CA THR A 68 -0.73 -6.40 6.36
C THR A 68 -0.02 -6.86 5.09
N ASP A 69 -0.60 -6.52 3.94
CA ASP A 69 -0.05 -6.81 2.62
C ASP A 69 0.82 -5.65 2.13
N TYR A 70 2.03 -5.98 1.67
CA TYR A 70 3.01 -5.03 1.16
C TYR A 70 3.33 -5.32 -0.31
N CYS A 71 3.08 -4.36 -1.18
CA CYS A 71 3.45 -4.41 -2.59
C CYS A 71 4.94 -4.11 -2.77
N CYS A 72 5.72 -5.09 -3.19
CA CYS A 72 7.17 -4.97 -3.38
C CYS A 72 7.58 -5.18 -4.83
N SER A 73 8.62 -4.49 -5.26
CA SER A 73 9.13 -4.64 -6.62
C SER A 73 9.86 -5.98 -6.76
N PRO A 74 9.54 -6.82 -7.76
CA PRO A 74 10.29 -8.05 -8.02
C PRO A 74 11.77 -7.78 -8.40
N ARG A 75 12.09 -6.54 -8.82
CA ARG A 75 13.45 -6.12 -9.17
C ARG A 75 14.33 -5.84 -7.96
N ALA A 76 13.76 -5.67 -6.77
CA ALA A 76 14.54 -5.42 -5.57
C ALA A 76 15.31 -6.70 -5.16
N PRO A 77 16.64 -6.64 -4.93
CA PRO A 77 17.46 -7.84 -4.65
C PRO A 77 16.97 -8.63 -3.43
N TRP A 78 16.52 -7.93 -2.38
CA TRP A 78 16.05 -8.55 -1.15
C TRP A 78 14.75 -9.34 -1.34
N VAL A 79 13.91 -8.95 -2.31
CA VAL A 79 12.64 -9.63 -2.61
C VAL A 79 12.93 -11.04 -3.10
N ARG A 80 13.84 -11.19 -4.06
CA ARG A 80 14.28 -12.51 -4.56
C ARG A 80 14.87 -13.37 -3.45
N ALA A 81 15.70 -12.78 -2.58
CA ALA A 81 16.27 -13.48 -1.44
C ALA A 81 15.18 -13.97 -0.46
N LYS A 82 14.17 -13.14 -0.17
CA LYS A 82 13.05 -13.52 0.70
C LYS A 82 12.13 -14.55 0.08
N MET A 83 11.85 -14.48 -1.21
CA MET A 83 11.11 -15.54 -1.92
C MET A 83 11.85 -16.88 -1.81
N ALA A 84 13.17 -16.89 -1.97
CA ALA A 84 13.98 -18.10 -1.83
C ALA A 84 14.05 -18.63 -0.39
N GLU A 85 14.06 -17.73 0.61
CA GLU A 85 13.95 -18.12 2.02
C GLU A 85 12.59 -18.77 2.33
N LEU A 86 11.50 -18.18 1.85
CA LEU A 86 10.15 -18.72 2.03
C LEU A 86 9.97 -20.06 1.32
N LYS A 87 10.53 -20.21 0.12
CA LYS A 87 10.55 -21.50 -0.61
C LYS A 87 11.28 -22.58 0.18
N ARG A 88 12.43 -22.26 0.79
CA ARG A 88 13.17 -23.19 1.67
C ARG A 88 12.38 -23.57 2.92
N LYS A 89 11.53 -22.67 3.42
CA LYS A 89 10.60 -22.92 4.55
C LYS A 89 9.32 -23.66 4.14
N GLY A 90 9.21 -24.15 2.90
CA GLY A 90 8.02 -24.84 2.41
C GLY A 90 6.82 -23.91 2.14
N LYS A 91 7.04 -22.60 2.03
CA LYS A 91 6.02 -21.58 1.74
C LYS A 91 6.32 -20.88 0.42
N PRO A 92 6.16 -21.54 -0.74
CA PRO A 92 6.43 -20.90 -2.02
C PRO A 92 5.49 -19.72 -2.24
N CYS A 93 5.97 -18.69 -2.95
CA CYS A 93 5.11 -17.61 -3.41
C CYS A 93 4.11 -18.16 -4.42
N THR A 94 2.82 -17.99 -4.17
CA THR A 94 1.76 -18.41 -5.10
C THR A 94 1.40 -17.27 -6.04
N GLU A 95 0.67 -17.57 -7.11
CA GLU A 95 0.11 -16.54 -7.96
C GLU A 95 -1.00 -15.79 -7.21
N TRP A 96 -0.97 -14.46 -7.28
CA TRP A 96 -2.05 -13.62 -6.77
C TRP A 96 -3.23 -13.71 -7.73
N LYS A 97 -4.29 -14.37 -7.29
CA LYS A 97 -5.59 -14.36 -7.96
C LYS A 97 -6.50 -13.40 -7.22
N LYS A 98 -7.13 -12.49 -7.96
CA LYS A 98 -8.22 -11.66 -7.46
C LYS A 98 -9.31 -12.59 -6.91
N GLN A 99 -9.53 -12.56 -5.60
CA GLN A 99 -10.63 -13.29 -4.97
C GLN A 99 -11.92 -12.55 -5.35
N LYS A 100 -12.77 -13.21 -6.13
CA LYS A 100 -14.03 -12.69 -6.66
C LYS A 100 -15.14 -12.82 -5.64
#